data_AF-A0A2M9PAN2-F1
#
_entry.id   AF-A0A2M9PAN2-F1
#
_cell.length_a   1.000
_cell.length_b   1.000
_cell.length_c   1.000
_cell.angle_alpha   90.00
_cell.angle_beta   90.00
_cell.angle_gamma   90.00
#
_symmetry.space_group_name_H-M   'P 1'
#
loop_
_entity.id
_entity.type
_entity.pdbx_description
1 polymer ?
#
loop_
_entity_poly.entity_id
_entity_poly.type
_entity_poly.pdbx_seq_one_letter_code
_entity_poly.pdbx_strand_id
1 'polypeptide(L)'
;MSDSVKDSIEDRVVAILAEQALLDPSEIRRDASPADLGVDSLGLVEVVFALEEAFDIQIPFNANDPAQKDAARPDFDISTVDSLVQAVKALVAAREQL
;
A
#
# COMPACT_ATOMS: atom_id res chain seq x y z
N MET A 1 -26.63 1.23 -3.91
CA MET A 1 -25.26 1.08 -4.43
C MET A 1 -24.37 1.84 -3.47
N SER A 2 -23.91 1.16 -2.42
CA SER A 2 -23.36 1.79 -1.21
C SER A 2 -21.98 1.21 -0.93
N ASP A 3 -21.00 1.49 -1.79
CA ASP A 3 -19.58 1.14 -1.56
C ASP A 3 -18.59 2.16 -2.16
N SER A 4 -19.05 3.36 -2.53
CA SER A 4 -18.30 4.28 -3.41
C SER A 4 -16.99 4.90 -2.87
N VAL A 5 -16.56 4.57 -1.64
CA VAL A 5 -15.32 5.09 -1.04
C VAL A 5 -14.35 3.97 -0.66
N LYS A 6 -14.84 2.81 -0.20
CA LYS A 6 -13.98 1.66 0.16
C LYS A 6 -13.33 1.05 -1.06
N ASP A 7 -14.09 0.95 -2.15
CA ASP A 7 -13.58 0.53 -3.46
C ASP A 7 -12.53 1.53 -3.96
N SER A 8 -12.72 2.84 -3.75
CA SER A 8 -11.76 3.85 -4.23
C SER A 8 -10.38 3.79 -3.57
N ILE A 9 -10.28 3.44 -2.29
CA ILE A 9 -8.96 3.31 -1.62
C ILE A 9 -8.24 2.09 -2.18
N GLU A 10 -8.95 0.97 -2.27
CA GLU A 10 -8.36 -0.28 -2.76
C GLU A 10 -7.97 -0.19 -4.23
N ASP A 11 -8.87 0.30 -5.09
CA ASP A 11 -8.61 0.52 -6.52
C ASP A 11 -7.40 1.42 -6.72
N ARG A 12 -7.26 2.46 -5.89
CA ARG A 12 -6.13 3.39 -5.97
C ARG A 12 -4.83 2.77 -5.48
N VAL A 13 -4.84 1.98 -4.40
CA VAL A 13 -3.65 1.23 -3.95
C VAL A 13 -3.22 0.23 -5.02
N VAL A 14 -4.15 -0.52 -5.58
CA VAL A 14 -3.90 -1.49 -6.64
C VAL A 14 -3.35 -0.81 -7.89
N ALA A 15 -3.91 0.33 -8.30
CA ALA A 15 -3.40 1.10 -9.44
C ALA A 15 -1.96 1.56 -9.24
N ILE A 16 -1.62 2.11 -8.06
CA ILE A 16 -0.25 2.54 -7.74
C ILE A 16 0.72 1.34 -7.77
N LEU A 17 0.33 0.21 -7.18
CA LEU A 17 1.14 -1.01 -7.23
C LEU A 17 1.33 -1.51 -8.67
N ALA A 18 0.26 -1.51 -9.47
CA ALA A 18 0.29 -1.95 -10.86
C ALA A 18 1.22 -1.09 -11.73
N GLU A 19 1.15 0.24 -11.56
CA GLU A 19 2.06 1.17 -12.24
C GLU A 19 3.53 0.90 -11.90
N GLN A 20 3.82 0.66 -10.62
CA GLN A 20 5.17 0.41 -10.13
C GLN A 20 5.69 -0.99 -10.49
N ALA A 21 4.79 -1.96 -10.56
CA ALA A 21 5.08 -3.33 -11.01
C ALA A 21 5.14 -3.47 -12.54
N LEU A 22 4.70 -2.45 -13.30
CA LEU A 22 4.48 -2.52 -14.75
C LEU A 22 3.52 -3.66 -15.13
N LEU A 23 2.51 -3.89 -14.32
CA LEU A 23 1.47 -4.91 -14.49
C LEU A 23 0.12 -4.25 -14.74
N ASP A 24 -0.83 -5.01 -15.30
CA ASP A 24 -2.22 -4.55 -15.30
C ASP A 24 -2.81 -4.64 -13.88
N PRO A 25 -3.68 -3.70 -13.46
CA PRO A 25 -4.37 -3.76 -12.16
C PRO A 25 -5.10 -5.09 -11.92
N SER A 26 -5.57 -5.75 -12.98
CA SER A 26 -6.22 -7.06 -12.91
C SER A 26 -5.25 -8.21 -12.60
N GLU A 27 -3.94 -8.02 -12.78
CA GLU A 27 -2.91 -9.01 -12.48
C GLU A 27 -2.41 -8.89 -11.03
N ILE A 28 -2.80 -7.84 -10.32
CA ILE A 28 -2.46 -7.65 -8.91
C ILE A 28 -3.29 -8.59 -8.05
N ARG A 29 -2.60 -9.56 -7.45
CA ARG A 29 -3.21 -10.48 -6.50
C ARG A 29 -3.13 -9.93 -5.08
N ARG A 30 -4.25 -9.99 -4.35
CA ARG A 30 -4.33 -9.51 -2.96
C ARG A 30 -3.39 -10.24 -2.00
N ASP A 31 -3.11 -11.51 -2.27
CA ASP A 31 -2.25 -12.36 -1.46
C ASP A 31 -0.77 -12.31 -1.84
N ALA A 32 -0.42 -11.61 -2.93
CA ALA A 32 0.96 -11.44 -3.34
C ALA A 32 1.66 -10.38 -2.48
N SER A 33 2.96 -10.57 -2.25
CA SER A 33 3.79 -9.49 -1.73
C SER A 33 4.14 -8.51 -2.84
N PRO A 34 4.47 -7.24 -2.53
CA PRO A 34 5.01 -6.30 -3.52
C PRO A 34 6.22 -6.88 -4.26
N ALA A 35 7.08 -7.63 -3.57
CA ALA A 35 8.24 -8.31 -4.17
C ALA A 35 7.82 -9.38 -5.20
N ASP A 36 6.76 -10.16 -4.92
CA ASP A 36 6.23 -11.16 -5.86
C ASP A 36 5.65 -10.51 -7.12
N LEU A 37 5.18 -9.27 -7.02
CA LEU A 37 4.68 -8.47 -8.14
C LEU A 37 5.83 -7.81 -8.94
N GLY A 38 7.08 -7.98 -8.52
CA GLY A 38 8.24 -7.36 -9.17
C GLY A 38 8.57 -5.95 -8.67
N VAL A 39 7.92 -5.49 -7.59
CA VAL A 39 8.26 -4.22 -6.94
C VAL A 39 9.49 -4.43 -6.06
N ASP A 40 10.59 -3.76 -6.41
CA ASP A 40 11.82 -3.82 -5.64
C ASP A 40 11.80 -2.84 -4.44
N SER A 41 12.90 -2.78 -3.68
CA SER A 41 12.97 -1.89 -2.52
C SER A 41 12.90 -0.40 -2.86
N LEU A 42 13.26 0.00 -4.09
CA LEU A 42 13.15 1.39 -4.55
C LEU A 42 11.71 1.68 -4.98
N GLY A 43 11.10 0.78 -5.77
CA GLY A 43 9.69 0.85 -6.14
C GLY A 43 8.78 0.87 -4.91
N LEU A 44 9.13 0.17 -3.83
CA LEU A 44 8.38 0.23 -2.58
C LEU A 44 8.43 1.63 -1.93
N VAL A 45 9.57 2.33 -2.01
CA VAL A 45 9.67 3.74 -1.56
C VAL A 45 8.77 4.63 -2.42
N GLU A 46 8.74 4.41 -3.74
CA GLU A 46 7.88 5.16 -4.66
C GLU A 46 6.40 4.89 -4.42
N VAL A 47 6.00 3.62 -4.19
CA VAL A 47 4.65 3.24 -3.80
C VAL A 47 4.23 3.96 -2.53
N VAL A 48 5.08 3.94 -1.48
CA VAL A 48 4.79 4.62 -0.22
C VAL A 48 4.58 6.12 -0.45
N PHE A 49 5.48 6.77 -1.18
CA PHE A 49 5.36 8.19 -1.48
C PHE A 49 4.09 8.52 -2.29
N ALA A 50 3.77 7.72 -3.30
CA ALA A 50 2.55 7.88 -4.11
C ALA A 50 1.27 7.67 -3.28
N LEU A 51 1.28 6.76 -2.29
CA LEU A 51 0.17 6.57 -1.36
C LEU A 51 0.02 7.76 -0.40
N GLU A 52 1.14 8.26 0.15
CA GLU A 52 1.14 9.46 0.99
C GLU A 52 0.56 10.66 0.24
N GLU A 53 0.99 10.89 -1.01
CA GLU A 53 0.46 11.98 -1.85
C GLU A 53 -1.00 11.76 -2.27
N ALA A 54 -1.38 10.54 -2.67
CA ALA A 54 -2.73 10.23 -3.14
C ALA A 54 -3.78 10.37 -2.03
N PHE A 55 -3.40 10.07 -0.80
CA PHE A 55 -4.30 10.05 0.34
C PHE A 55 -4.00 11.11 1.40
N ASP A 56 -3.01 11.98 1.20
CA ASP A 56 -2.59 13.00 2.19
C ASP A 56 -2.37 12.38 3.58
N ILE A 57 -1.66 11.24 3.64
CA ILE A 57 -1.34 10.50 4.87
C ILE A 57 0.18 10.44 5.09
N GLN A 58 0.60 10.07 6.30
CA GLN A 58 1.98 9.71 6.58
C GLN A 58 2.09 8.22 6.89
N ILE A 59 2.93 7.53 6.13
CA ILE A 59 3.20 6.12 6.28
C ILE A 59 4.53 5.96 7.03
N PRO A 60 4.54 5.30 8.20
CA PRO A 60 5.76 5.12 9.00
C PRO A 60 6.66 4.02 8.40
N PHE A 61 7.20 4.24 7.20
CA PHE A 61 8.05 3.30 6.48
C PHE A 61 9.53 3.74 6.49
N ASN A 62 10.42 2.81 6.83
CA ASN A 62 11.87 3.02 6.73
C ASN A 62 12.52 1.93 5.86
N ALA A 63 12.84 2.28 4.60
CA ALA A 63 13.52 1.39 3.66
C ALA A 63 14.92 0.92 4.10
N ASN A 64 15.54 1.60 5.06
CA ASN A 64 16.87 1.25 5.58
C ASN A 64 16.81 0.35 6.82
N ASP A 65 15.63 0.11 7.38
CA ASP A 65 15.45 -0.78 8.53
C ASP A 65 15.13 -2.20 8.02
N PRO A 66 16.05 -3.17 8.10
CA PRO A 66 15.80 -4.54 7.66
C PRO A 66 14.69 -5.20 8.48
N ALA A 67 14.44 -4.76 9.72
CA ALA A 67 13.30 -5.23 10.49
C ALA A 67 11.98 -4.77 9.87
N GLN A 68 11.93 -3.66 9.13
CA GLN A 68 10.71 -3.22 8.44
C GLN A 68 10.53 -3.85 7.05
N LYS A 69 11.57 -4.51 6.52
CA LYS A 69 11.49 -5.26 5.27
C LYS A 69 10.80 -6.61 5.43
N ASP A 70 10.91 -7.22 6.61
CA ASP A 70 10.38 -8.56 6.91
C ASP A 70 9.47 -8.64 8.15
N ALA A 71 9.40 -7.59 8.99
CA ALA A 71 8.54 -7.62 10.17
C ALA A 71 7.30 -6.76 9.97
N ALA A 72 6.16 -7.45 10.07
CA ALA A 72 4.92 -6.89 10.58
C ALA A 72 5.22 -6.14 11.88
N ARG A 73 5.44 -4.83 11.78
CA ARG A 73 5.11 -3.96 12.90
C ARG A 73 3.60 -4.09 13.10
N PRO A 74 3.10 -4.18 14.34
CA PRO A 74 1.66 -4.18 14.57
C PRO A 74 0.97 -2.92 14.02
N ASP A 75 1.76 -1.89 13.69
CA ASP A 75 1.30 -0.56 13.30
C ASP A 75 1.14 -0.41 11.76
N PHE A 76 1.90 -1.14 10.94
CA PHE A 76 1.85 -1.05 9.46
C PHE A 76 2.46 -2.32 8.82
N ASP A 77 1.63 -3.11 8.14
CA ASP A 77 2.01 -4.37 7.50
C ASP A 77 1.98 -4.24 5.97
N ILE A 78 3.10 -4.53 5.32
CA ILE A 78 3.30 -4.46 3.86
C ILE A 78 3.65 -5.81 3.23
N SER A 79 3.48 -6.90 3.99
CA SER A 79 3.82 -8.25 3.55
C SER A 79 2.98 -8.71 2.36
N THR A 80 1.74 -8.24 2.25
CA THR A 80 0.82 -8.54 1.15
C THR A 80 0.09 -7.28 0.70
N VAL A 81 -0.45 -7.31 -0.53
CA VAL A 81 -1.31 -6.22 -1.03
C VAL A 81 -2.52 -6.00 -0.12
N ASP A 82 -3.15 -7.07 0.38
CA ASP A 82 -4.30 -6.93 1.30
C ASP A 82 -3.90 -6.21 2.59
N SER A 83 -2.78 -6.61 3.21
CA SER A 83 -2.26 -5.95 4.41
C SER A 83 -1.98 -4.46 4.16
N LEU A 84 -1.34 -4.13 3.03
CA LEU A 84 -1.05 -2.76 2.64
C LEU A 84 -2.34 -1.94 2.47
N VAL A 85 -3.35 -2.49 1.79
CA VAL A 85 -4.66 -1.85 1.62
C VAL A 85 -5.31 -1.58 2.97
N GLN A 86 -5.31 -2.55 3.90
CA GLN A 86 -5.88 -2.37 5.23
C GLN A 86 -5.12 -1.30 6.03
N ALA A 87 -3.79 -1.28 5.94
CA ALA A 87 -2.96 -0.32 6.63
C ALA A 87 -3.22 1.12 6.12
N VAL A 88 -3.33 1.31 4.80
CA VAL A 88 -3.72 2.59 4.20
C VAL A 88 -5.13 2.99 4.61
N LYS A 89 -6.11 2.07 4.56
CA LYS A 89 -7.49 2.32 5.01
C LYS A 89 -7.53 2.80 6.47
N ALA A 90 -6.72 2.20 7.35
CA ALA A 90 -6.62 2.60 8.75
C ALA A 90 -6.03 4.01 8.92
N LEU A 91 -4.97 4.35 8.19
CA LEU A 91 -4.35 5.68 8.24
C LEU A 91 -5.29 6.77 7.70
N VAL A 92 -5.98 6.51 6.59
CA VAL A 92 -6.97 7.44 6.04
C VAL A 92 -8.12 7.66 7.03
N ALA A 93 -8.65 6.59 7.62
CA ALA A 93 -9.71 6.69 8.62
C ALA A 93 -9.27 7.44 9.89
N ALA A 94 -8.01 7.30 10.30
CA ALA A 94 -7.44 8.05 11.42
C ALA A 94 -7.27 9.54 11.08
N ARG A 95 -6.91 9.87 9.82
CA ARG A 95 -6.78 11.25 9.34
C ARG A 95 -8.13 11.98 9.32
N GLU A 96 -9.20 11.32 8.88
CA GLU A 96 -10.55 11.93 8.77
C GLU A 96 -11.20 12.28 10.12
N GLN A 97 -10.62 11.84 11.25
CA GLN A 97 -11.12 12.15 12.59
C GLN A 97 -10.49 13.40 13.23
N LEU A 98 -9.63 14.12 12.48
CA LEU A 98 -9.00 15.39 12.87
C LEU A 98 -9.59 16.57 12.11
#